data_AF-A0A939FIM2-F1
#
_entry.id   AF-A0A939FIM2-F1
#
_cell.length_a   1.000
_cell.length_b   1.000
_cell.length_c   1.000
_cell.angle_alpha   90.00
_cell.angle_beta   90.00
_cell.angle_gamma   90.00
#
_symmetry.space_group_name_H-M   'P 1'
#
loop_
_entity.id
_entity.type
_entity.pdbx_description
1 polymer ?
#
loop_
_entity_poly.entity_id
_entity_poly.type
_entity_poly.pdbx_seq_one_letter_code
_entity_poly.pdbx_strand_id
1 'polypeptide(L)'
;MRFRHPDGSTVHLAYCTNVHPAETLDGVRDQLRDHCEPVRRRLGRDRLGIGLWLARNAARALITDPAALRGLRAELDQRGLEVVTLNGFPYEGFGAEEVKYRVYKPDWTDPERLAHTTDLAHLLAALLPDDVTEGSISTLPLAWRTDFDDTAADASRTALTTLAGRRVVEV
;
A
#
# COMPACT_ATOMS: atom_id res chain seq x y z
N MET A 1 -13.04 6.95 7.23
CA MET A 1 -14.38 7.57 7.40
C MET A 1 -15.18 7.23 6.17
N ARG A 2 -16.45 6.86 6.34
CA ARG A 2 -17.29 6.38 5.25
C ARG A 2 -18.45 7.37 5.04
N PHE A 3 -18.60 7.82 3.81
CA PHE A 3 -19.65 8.73 3.36
C PHE A 3 -20.53 8.01 2.36
N ARG A 4 -21.75 8.49 2.17
CA ARG A 4 -22.65 7.98 1.14
C ARG A 4 -22.70 8.97 -0.02
N HIS A 5 -22.35 8.51 -1.21
CA HIS A 5 -22.53 9.27 -2.44
C HIS A 5 -24.02 9.27 -2.85
N PRO A 6 -24.51 10.28 -3.61
CA PRO A 6 -25.91 10.32 -4.03
C PRO A 6 -26.42 9.10 -4.83
N ASP A 7 -25.52 8.37 -5.51
CA ASP A 7 -25.87 7.12 -6.20
C ASP A 7 -26.01 5.90 -5.26
N GLY A 8 -25.81 6.10 -3.95
CA GLY A 8 -25.92 5.06 -2.93
C GLY A 8 -24.60 4.34 -2.62
N SER A 9 -23.53 4.58 -3.38
CA SER A 9 -22.21 3.99 -3.12
C SER A 9 -21.54 4.56 -1.86
N THR A 10 -20.67 3.76 -1.26
CA THR A 10 -19.85 4.18 -0.10
C THR A 10 -18.58 4.84 -0.60
N VAL A 11 -18.28 6.04 -0.11
CA VAL A 11 -17.04 6.76 -0.37
C VAL A 11 -16.19 6.74 0.88
N HIS A 12 -14.97 6.21 0.74
CA HIS A 12 -14.01 6.19 1.84
C HIS A 12 -13.13 7.45 1.79
N LEU A 13 -13.21 8.28 2.83
CA LEU A 13 -12.21 9.31 3.10
C LEU A 13 -11.16 8.74 4.04
N ALA A 14 -9.92 8.72 3.57
CA ALA A 14 -8.78 8.16 4.26
C ALA A 14 -7.64 9.18 4.43
N TYR A 15 -6.88 9.04 5.51
CA TYR A 15 -5.64 9.75 5.71
C TYR A 15 -4.50 9.02 5.00
N CYS A 16 -3.85 9.68 4.06
CA CYS A 16 -2.76 9.09 3.29
C CYS A 16 -1.44 9.22 4.04
N THR A 17 -0.74 8.11 4.16
CA THR A 17 0.52 8.01 4.92
C THR A 17 1.77 8.26 4.08
N ASN A 18 1.65 8.42 2.75
CA ASN A 18 2.78 8.66 1.84
C ASN A 18 3.67 9.86 2.21
N VAL A 19 3.16 10.83 2.98
CA VAL A 19 3.93 12.01 3.42
C VAL A 19 4.87 11.69 4.59
N HIS A 20 4.75 10.52 5.20
CA HIS A 20 5.54 10.08 6.35
C HIS A 20 6.40 8.88 5.95
N PRO A 21 7.70 9.05 5.72
CA PRO A 21 8.54 7.94 5.30
C PRO A 21 8.61 6.83 6.37
N ALA A 22 8.23 5.61 6.00
CA ALA A 22 8.29 4.40 6.82
C ALA A 22 8.77 3.21 5.98
N GLU A 23 10.08 2.92 5.99
CA GLU A 23 10.66 1.83 5.21
C GLU A 23 10.61 0.47 5.92
N THR A 24 10.52 0.49 7.25
CA THR A 24 10.50 -0.69 8.10
C THR A 24 9.13 -0.87 8.73
N LEU A 25 8.81 -2.09 9.18
CA LEU A 25 7.57 -2.34 9.90
C LEU A 25 7.45 -1.49 11.18
N ASP A 26 8.54 -1.31 11.92
CA ASP A 26 8.52 -0.45 13.12
C ASP A 26 8.28 1.02 12.75
N GLY A 27 8.85 1.50 11.64
CA GLY A 27 8.54 2.84 11.12
C GLY A 27 7.07 3.00 10.73
N VAL A 28 6.44 1.95 10.20
CA VAL A 28 5.00 1.94 9.93
C VAL A 28 4.21 2.08 11.24
N ARG A 29 4.57 1.32 12.28
CA ARG A 29 3.92 1.41 13.60
C ARG A 29 4.08 2.80 14.23
N ASP A 30 5.28 3.36 14.16
CA ASP A 30 5.58 4.71 14.63
C ASP A 30 4.71 5.76 13.92
N GLN A 31 4.58 5.66 12.59
CA GLN A 31 3.71 6.53 11.81
C GLN A 31 2.23 6.43 12.22
N LEU A 32 1.73 5.22 12.50
CA LEU A 32 0.36 5.03 12.98
C LEU A 32 0.14 5.72 14.33
N ARG A 33 1.12 5.60 15.25
CA ARG A 33 1.12 6.21 16.58
C ARG A 33 1.21 7.72 16.53
N ASP A 34 2.15 8.24 15.75
CA ASP A 34 2.57 9.65 15.84
C ASP A 34 1.74 10.56 14.93
N HIS A 35 1.07 9.99 13.92
CA HIS A 35 0.30 10.76 12.94
C HIS A 35 -1.16 10.33 12.83
N CYS A 36 -1.42 9.05 12.49
CA CYS A 36 -2.77 8.60 12.18
C CYS A 36 -3.71 8.67 13.39
N GLU A 37 -3.28 8.16 14.54
CA GLU A 37 -4.08 8.20 15.76
C GLU A 37 -4.34 9.64 16.26
N PRO A 38 -3.34 10.54 16.35
CA PRO A 38 -3.57 11.93 16.70
C PRO A 38 -4.55 12.65 15.76
N VAL A 39 -4.45 12.41 14.45
CA VAL A 39 -5.40 12.95 13.47
C VAL A 39 -6.81 12.44 13.75
N ARG A 40 -6.99 11.12 13.95
CA ARG A 40 -8.29 10.53 14.31
C ARG A 40 -8.88 11.19 15.56
N ARG A 41 -8.08 11.31 16.62
CA ARG A 41 -8.49 11.92 17.90
C ARG A 41 -8.88 13.39 17.71
N ARG A 42 -8.10 14.16 16.94
CA ARG A 42 -8.37 15.58 16.68
C ARG A 42 -9.65 15.81 15.87
N LEU A 43 -9.99 14.88 14.98
CA LEU A 43 -11.23 14.86 14.22
C LEU A 43 -12.44 14.37 15.05
N GLY A 44 -12.22 13.84 16.26
CA GLY A 44 -13.27 13.31 17.12
C GLY A 44 -13.97 12.09 16.53
N ARG A 45 -13.22 11.18 15.88
CA ARG A 45 -13.79 10.00 15.21
C ARG A 45 -13.44 8.70 15.92
N ASP A 46 -14.39 7.77 15.95
CA ASP A 46 -14.15 6.42 16.48
C ASP A 46 -13.22 5.61 15.56
N ARG A 47 -13.38 5.80 14.25
CA ARG A 47 -12.54 5.16 13.23
C ARG A 47 -12.03 6.13 12.17
N LEU A 48 -10.76 6.02 11.83
CA LEU A 48 -10.13 6.72 10.70
C LEU A 48 -9.68 5.70 9.65
N GLY A 49 -10.05 5.95 8.39
CA GLY A 49 -9.52 5.15 7.29
C GLY A 49 -8.12 5.64 6.95
N ILE A 50 -7.21 4.74 6.59
CA ILE A 50 -5.85 5.07 6.17
C ILE A 50 -5.53 4.51 4.79
N GLY A 51 -4.84 5.33 3.99
CA GLY A 51 -4.12 4.86 2.81
C GLY A 51 -2.70 4.57 3.25
N LEU A 52 -2.36 3.28 3.39
CA LEU A 52 -1.10 2.85 3.99
C LEU A 52 -0.03 2.67 2.91
N TRP A 53 1.05 3.44 3.00
CA TRP A 53 2.24 3.21 2.19
C TRP A 53 3.06 2.08 2.82
N LEU A 54 3.36 1.05 2.03
CA LEU A 54 4.21 -0.06 2.44
C LEU A 54 5.38 -0.17 1.49
N ALA A 55 6.54 0.30 1.93
CA ALA A 55 7.81 0.04 1.25
C ALA A 55 8.10 -1.47 1.19
N ARG A 56 8.96 -1.87 0.26
CA ARG A 56 9.39 -3.26 0.03
C ARG A 56 9.70 -3.99 1.34
N ASN A 57 10.58 -3.44 2.18
CA ASN A 57 11.05 -4.16 3.37
C ASN A 57 9.93 -4.34 4.41
N ALA A 58 9.07 -3.34 4.62
CA ALA A 58 7.88 -3.46 5.46
C ALA A 58 6.88 -4.50 4.91
N ALA A 59 6.58 -4.45 3.60
CA ALA A 59 5.70 -5.43 2.96
C ALA A 59 6.27 -6.85 3.06
N ARG A 60 7.59 -7.02 2.85
CA ARG A 60 8.26 -8.32 3.00
C ARG A 60 8.19 -8.84 4.43
N ALA A 61 8.40 -8.00 5.44
CA ALA A 61 8.27 -8.41 6.84
C ALA A 61 6.86 -8.93 7.14
N LEU A 62 5.83 -8.27 6.63
CA LEU A 62 4.44 -8.66 6.84
C LEU A 62 4.04 -9.93 6.08
N ILE A 63 4.44 -10.07 4.81
CA ILE A 63 4.04 -11.22 3.99
C ILE A 63 4.73 -12.52 4.40
N THR A 64 5.92 -12.44 5.01
CA THR A 64 6.68 -13.64 5.42
C THR A 64 6.46 -14.05 6.87
N ASP A 65 5.83 -13.19 7.69
CA ASP A 65 5.59 -13.46 9.10
C ASP A 65 4.11 -13.20 9.47
N PRO A 66 3.29 -14.26 9.54
CA PRO A 66 1.90 -14.15 9.96
C PRO A 66 1.71 -13.54 11.36
N ALA A 67 2.69 -13.68 12.26
CA ALA A 67 2.61 -13.06 13.59
C ALA A 67 2.80 -11.53 13.49
N ALA A 68 3.70 -11.06 12.63
CA ALA A 68 3.86 -9.64 12.35
C ALA A 68 2.59 -9.02 11.75
N LEU A 69 1.96 -9.70 10.79
CA LEU A 69 0.70 -9.26 10.19
C LEU A 69 -0.45 -9.19 11.21
N ARG A 70 -0.63 -10.24 12.04
CA ARG A 70 -1.60 -10.21 13.14
C ARG A 70 -1.33 -9.08 14.12
N GLY A 71 -0.06 -8.82 14.42
CA GLY A 71 0.37 -7.71 15.27
C GLY A 71 -0.03 -6.35 14.68
N LEU A 72 0.17 -6.14 13.38
CA LEU A 72 -0.25 -4.92 12.70
C LEU A 72 -1.78 -4.75 12.73
N ARG A 73 -2.54 -5.81 12.45
CA ARG A 73 -4.02 -5.77 12.53
C ARG A 73 -4.50 -5.38 13.93
N ALA A 74 -3.95 -6.02 14.97
CA ALA A 74 -4.29 -5.69 16.34
C ALA A 74 -3.96 -4.23 16.70
N GLU A 75 -2.85 -3.69 16.19
CA GLU A 75 -2.47 -2.29 16.42
C GLU A 75 -3.42 -1.31 15.71
N LEU A 76 -3.82 -1.60 14.46
CA LEU A 76 -4.82 -0.82 13.74
C LEU A 76 -6.14 -0.77 14.53
N ASP A 77 -6.61 -1.93 15.00
CA ASP A 77 -7.84 -2.05 15.78
C ASP A 77 -7.77 -1.25 17.09
N GLN A 78 -6.70 -1.42 17.85
CA GLN A 78 -6.47 -0.71 19.13
C GLN A 78 -6.46 0.81 18.95
N ARG A 79 -5.93 1.29 17.82
CA ARG A 79 -5.84 2.73 17.51
C ARG A 79 -7.10 3.28 16.86
N GLY A 80 -8.09 2.44 16.53
CA GLY A 80 -9.29 2.84 15.79
C GLY A 80 -8.96 3.24 14.35
N LEU A 81 -8.07 2.52 13.69
CA LEU A 81 -7.66 2.73 12.30
C LEU A 81 -8.13 1.56 11.44
N GLU A 82 -8.51 1.83 10.19
CA GLU A 82 -8.85 0.80 9.21
C GLU A 82 -8.10 1.06 7.89
N VAL A 83 -7.54 0.02 7.27
CA VAL A 83 -6.91 0.16 5.95
C VAL A 83 -8.00 0.26 4.88
N VAL A 84 -7.88 1.25 4.00
CA VAL A 84 -8.80 1.47 2.87
C VAL A 84 -8.12 1.14 1.53
N THR A 85 -6.83 1.43 1.44
CA THR A 85 -6.00 1.25 0.25
C THR A 85 -4.55 1.07 0.68
N LEU A 86 -3.76 0.37 -0.13
CA LEU A 86 -2.32 0.37 0.01
C LEU A 86 -1.68 1.22 -1.10
N ASN A 87 -0.52 1.81 -0.79
CA ASN A 87 0.35 2.41 -1.78
C ASN A 87 1.69 1.66 -1.80
N GLY A 88 2.09 1.21 -2.99
CA GLY A 88 3.38 0.55 -3.27
C GLY A 88 4.39 1.43 -3.99
N PHE A 89 4.15 2.74 -4.03
CA PHE A 89 5.01 3.74 -4.65
C PHE A 89 5.27 4.92 -3.69
N PRO A 90 6.55 5.26 -3.41
CA PRO A 90 7.79 4.62 -3.91
C PRO A 90 7.97 3.16 -3.47
N TYR A 91 8.86 2.42 -4.15
CA TYR A 91 9.18 1.02 -3.79
C TYR A 91 9.96 0.91 -2.48
N GLU A 92 10.85 1.85 -2.23
CA GLU A 92 11.64 2.02 -1.02
C GLU A 92 11.76 3.52 -0.72
N GLY A 93 12.13 3.87 0.51
CA GLY A 93 12.27 5.28 0.87
C GLY A 93 13.56 5.88 0.32
N PHE A 94 13.72 7.19 0.54
CA PHE A 94 14.88 7.92 0.07
C PHE A 94 15.97 7.90 1.14
N GLY A 95 17.15 7.37 0.79
CA GLY A 95 18.38 7.82 1.46
C GLY A 95 18.57 9.33 1.28
N ALA A 96 19.34 9.96 2.17
CA ALA A 96 19.49 11.43 2.25
C ALA A 96 20.02 12.13 0.97
N GLU A 97 20.48 11.38 -0.02
CA GLU A 97 20.86 11.88 -1.33
C GLU A 97 20.43 10.86 -2.39
N GLU A 98 19.42 11.15 -3.23
CA GLU A 98 19.39 10.57 -4.58
C GLU A 98 18.36 11.20 -5.55
N VAL A 99 18.74 11.12 -6.82
CA VAL A 99 18.21 11.81 -8.01
C VAL A 99 16.72 11.53 -8.24
N LYS A 100 15.97 12.57 -8.64
CA LYS A 100 14.50 12.57 -8.91
C LYS A 100 13.95 11.36 -9.70
N TYR A 101 14.77 10.63 -10.44
CA TYR A 101 14.36 9.53 -11.30
C TYR A 101 14.44 8.13 -10.66
N ARG A 102 15.20 7.94 -9.58
CA ARG A 102 15.33 6.60 -8.97
C ARG A 102 14.03 6.08 -8.36
N VAL A 103 13.13 6.98 -7.99
CA VAL A 103 11.78 6.64 -7.48
C VAL A 103 10.99 5.76 -8.45
N TYR A 104 11.26 5.88 -9.75
CA TYR A 104 10.59 5.09 -10.80
C TYR A 104 11.10 3.66 -10.89
N LYS A 105 12.18 3.29 -10.18
CA LYS A 105 12.73 1.93 -10.17
C LYS A 105 12.43 1.22 -8.86
N PRO A 106 12.19 -0.11 -8.89
CA PRO A 106 11.89 -0.93 -10.06
C PRO A 106 10.57 -0.49 -10.75
N ASP A 107 10.52 -0.62 -12.07
CA ASP A 107 9.32 -0.40 -12.88
C ASP A 107 8.68 -1.71 -13.33
N TRP A 108 7.66 -1.69 -14.18
CA TRP A 108 6.94 -2.90 -14.59
C TRP A 108 7.72 -3.83 -15.53
N THR A 109 8.89 -3.42 -16.01
CA THR A 109 9.83 -4.32 -16.70
C THR A 109 10.64 -5.16 -15.71
N ASP A 110 10.74 -4.71 -14.45
CA ASP A 110 11.51 -5.35 -13.41
C ASP A 110 10.62 -6.36 -12.63
N PRO A 111 11.03 -7.64 -12.47
CA PRO A 111 10.22 -8.66 -11.78
C PRO A 111 9.91 -8.29 -10.32
N GLU A 112 10.74 -7.48 -9.68
CA GLU A 112 10.56 -6.97 -8.32
C GLU A 112 9.28 -6.15 -8.17
N ARG A 113 8.86 -5.39 -9.20
CA ARG A 113 7.61 -4.60 -9.17
C ARG A 113 6.39 -5.50 -9.15
N LEU A 114 6.40 -6.56 -9.96
CA LEU A 114 5.34 -7.57 -9.97
C LEU A 114 5.26 -8.30 -8.62
N ALA A 115 6.41 -8.74 -8.08
CA ALA A 115 6.48 -9.42 -6.80
C ALA A 115 5.92 -8.54 -5.67
N HIS A 116 6.39 -7.29 -5.57
CA HIS A 116 5.93 -6.38 -4.54
C HIS A 116 4.45 -6.03 -4.65
N THR A 117 3.95 -5.74 -5.85
CA THR A 117 2.52 -5.44 -6.04
C THR A 117 1.64 -6.66 -5.72
N THR A 118 2.14 -7.88 -5.95
CA THR A 118 1.46 -9.11 -5.52
C THR A 118 1.44 -9.24 -4.00
N ASP A 119 2.57 -9.01 -3.33
CA ASP A 119 2.63 -9.04 -1.87
C ASP A 119 1.62 -8.03 -1.27
N LEU A 120 1.53 -6.83 -1.85
CA LEU A 120 0.52 -5.83 -1.44
C LEU A 120 -0.91 -6.30 -1.69
N ALA A 121 -1.20 -7.02 -2.77
CA ALA A 121 -2.55 -7.56 -3.02
C ALA A 121 -2.98 -8.55 -1.93
N HIS A 122 -2.07 -9.45 -1.54
CA HIS A 122 -2.32 -10.39 -0.45
C HIS A 122 -2.46 -9.70 0.91
N LEU A 123 -1.57 -8.75 1.21
CA LEU A 123 -1.64 -7.98 2.45
C LEU A 123 -2.91 -7.13 2.52
N LEU A 124 -3.32 -6.49 1.43
CA LEU A 124 -4.55 -5.71 1.39
C LEU A 124 -5.76 -6.59 1.71
N ALA A 125 -5.87 -7.78 1.11
CA ALA A 125 -6.97 -8.69 1.41
C ALA A 125 -7.03 -9.11 2.89
N ALA A 126 -5.88 -9.29 3.54
CA ALA A 126 -5.82 -9.62 4.97
C ALA A 126 -6.09 -8.42 5.91
N LEU A 127 -5.85 -7.19 5.43
CA LEU A 127 -5.95 -5.95 6.20
C LEU A 127 -7.26 -5.18 5.97
N LEU A 128 -7.98 -5.46 4.89
CA LEU A 128 -9.29 -4.87 4.64
C LEU A 128 -10.26 -5.22 5.79
N PRO A 129 -11.16 -4.30 6.17
CA PRO A 129 -12.25 -4.62 7.08
C PRO A 129 -13.10 -5.78 6.52
N ASP A 130 -13.60 -6.64 7.41
CA ASP A 130 -14.36 -7.84 7.01
C ASP A 130 -15.64 -7.51 6.22
N ASP A 131 -16.15 -6.29 6.34
CA ASP A 131 -17.34 -5.80 5.62
C ASP A 131 -17.03 -5.14 4.27
N VAL A 132 -15.75 -5.12 3.86
CA VAL A 132 -15.27 -4.51 2.62
C VAL A 132 -14.78 -5.61 1.67
N THR A 133 -15.41 -5.71 0.51
CA THR A 133 -15.10 -6.75 -0.49
C THR A 133 -14.15 -6.30 -1.58
N GLU A 134 -13.83 -5.01 -1.63
CA GLU A 134 -12.97 -4.41 -2.65
C GLU A 134 -11.99 -3.42 -2.03
N GLY A 135 -10.79 -3.37 -2.58
CA GLY A 135 -9.77 -2.42 -2.20
C GLY A 135 -8.92 -2.05 -3.41
N SER A 136 -8.17 -0.97 -3.29
CA SER A 136 -7.29 -0.50 -4.35
C SER A 136 -5.83 -0.46 -3.89
N ILE A 137 -4.93 -0.67 -4.84
CA ILE A 137 -3.49 -0.49 -4.65
C ILE A 137 -3.03 0.58 -5.62
N SER A 138 -2.44 1.65 -5.10
CA SER A 138 -1.69 2.59 -5.91
C SER A 138 -0.28 2.06 -6.13
N THR A 139 0.18 2.03 -7.38
CA THR A 139 1.52 1.56 -7.74
C THR A 139 2.07 2.43 -8.87
N LEU A 140 3.32 2.23 -9.24
CA LEU A 140 3.90 2.91 -10.40
C LEU A 140 3.07 2.59 -11.66
N PRO A 141 2.83 3.54 -12.58
CA PRO A 141 2.06 3.27 -13.80
C PRO A 141 2.64 2.17 -14.68
N LEU A 142 3.70 2.45 -15.45
CA LEU A 142 4.41 1.48 -16.30
C LEU A 142 5.91 1.62 -16.05
N ALA A 143 6.49 2.71 -16.54
CA ALA A 143 7.88 3.10 -16.33
C ALA A 143 8.01 4.62 -16.47
N TRP A 144 9.22 5.14 -16.31
CA TRP A 144 9.52 6.51 -16.70
C TRP A 144 9.48 6.67 -18.23
N ARG A 145 9.11 7.86 -18.70
CA ARG A 145 8.79 8.10 -20.12
C ARG A 145 9.98 8.00 -21.10
N THR A 146 11.21 8.05 -20.61
CA THR A 146 12.41 7.90 -21.46
C THR A 146 12.86 6.45 -21.41
N ASP A 147 13.41 5.96 -22.52
CA ASP A 147 13.95 4.59 -22.63
C ASP A 147 12.89 3.49 -22.48
N PHE A 148 11.62 3.80 -22.81
CA PHE A 148 10.51 2.84 -22.87
C PHE A 148 10.22 2.45 -24.33
N ASP A 149 10.81 1.35 -24.77
CA ASP A 149 10.65 0.80 -26.12
C ASP A 149 9.57 -0.30 -26.17
N ASP A 150 9.36 -0.89 -27.35
CA ASP A 150 8.37 -1.96 -27.55
C ASP A 150 8.68 -3.20 -26.69
N THR A 151 9.96 -3.49 -26.43
CA THR A 151 10.38 -4.60 -25.55
C THR A 151 9.96 -4.33 -24.11
N ALA A 152 10.18 -3.12 -23.61
CA ALA A 152 9.74 -2.67 -22.29
C ALA A 152 8.21 -2.67 -22.17
N ALA A 153 7.50 -2.29 -23.24
CA ALA A 153 6.04 -2.33 -23.29
C ALA A 153 5.50 -3.77 -23.19
N ASP A 154 6.09 -4.71 -23.93
CA ASP A 154 5.71 -6.13 -23.88
C ASP A 154 6.03 -6.80 -22.54
N ALA A 155 7.18 -6.46 -21.94
CA ALA A 155 7.54 -6.91 -20.60
C ALA A 155 6.54 -6.41 -19.55
N SER A 156 6.21 -5.11 -19.57
CA SER A 156 5.24 -4.50 -18.66
C SER A 156 3.84 -5.11 -18.82
N ARG A 157 3.40 -5.31 -20.06
CA ARG A 157 2.11 -5.96 -20.38
C ARG A 157 2.06 -7.39 -19.83
N THR A 158 3.13 -8.15 -20.02
CA THR A 158 3.27 -9.52 -19.51
C THR A 158 3.18 -9.55 -17.99
N ALA A 159 3.88 -8.63 -17.30
CA ALA A 159 3.84 -8.52 -15.84
C ALA A 159 2.43 -8.16 -15.33
N LEU A 160 1.75 -7.18 -15.95
CA LEU A 160 0.39 -6.78 -15.56
C LEU A 160 -0.64 -7.88 -15.83
N THR A 161 -0.53 -8.60 -16.94
CA THR A 161 -1.40 -9.73 -17.27
C THR A 161 -1.16 -10.89 -16.30
N THR A 162 0.11 -11.13 -15.93
CA THR A 162 0.47 -12.10 -14.90
C THR A 162 -0.15 -11.72 -13.56
N LEU A 163 -0.08 -10.44 -13.14
CA LEU A 163 -0.71 -9.98 -11.91
C LEU A 163 -2.22 -10.20 -11.94
N ALA A 164 -2.89 -9.82 -13.03
CA ALA A 164 -4.34 -9.98 -13.18
C ALA A 164 -4.80 -11.45 -13.14
N GLY A 165 -3.93 -12.38 -13.56
CA GLY A 165 -4.19 -13.82 -13.48
C GLY A 165 -3.91 -14.45 -12.11
N ARG A 166 -3.27 -13.73 -11.16
CA ARG A 166 -3.00 -14.25 -9.82
C ARG A 166 -4.27 -14.26 -8.98
N ARG A 167 -4.48 -15.36 -8.26
CA ARG A 167 -5.47 -15.42 -7.19
C ARG A 167 -4.84 -14.92 -5.90
N VAL A 168 -5.53 -14.00 -5.25
CA VAL A 168 -5.17 -13.57 -3.90
C VAL A 168 -5.52 -14.71 -2.95
N VAL A 169 -4.50 -15.31 -2.34
CA VAL A 169 -4.64 -16.33 -1.30
C VAL A 169 -4.42 -15.71 0.08
N GLU A 170 -5.00 -16.32 1.11
CA GLU A 170 -4.77 -15.88 2.50
C GLU A 170 -3.28 -16.02 2.87
N VAL A 171 -2.76 -15.01 3.58
CA VAL A 171 -1.36 -14.89 4.05
C VAL A 171 -1.22 -15.42 5.47
#